data_AF-A0A3B9X2V3-F1
#
_entry.id   AF-A0A3B9X2V3-F1
#
_cell.length_a   1.000
_cell.length_b   1.000
_cell.length_c   1.000
_cell.angle_alpha   90.00
_cell.angle_beta   90.00
_cell.angle_gamma   90.00
#
_symmetry.space_group_name_H-M   'P 1'
#
loop_
_entity.id
_entity.type
_entity.pdbx_description
1 polymer ?
#
loop_
_entity_poly.entity_id
_entity_poly.type
_entity_poly.pdbx_seq_one_letter_code
_entity_poly.pdbx_strand_id
1 'polypeptide(L)'
;MQIFVKAVNATIVFSLSLFLVGMSSSQELEKQLEVNEDTFRCLTDMEKGEIGIYFVDNILGDVAGTLEIANSEIGGEFPAGSLISLVPSEVMIKHLSDWNEATDDWEFFELNVSATRSEIKTRRTTEVINQFGGNCFDCHTLARPEWDLICGSTHGCAPLPITRETIVNIQNSDPRCVNNKGA
;
A
#
# COMPACT_ATOMS: atom_id res chain seq x y z
N MET A 1 76.89 25.97 -11.08
CA MET A 1 75.94 26.69 -10.21
C MET A 1 74.53 26.23 -10.59
N GLN A 2 73.89 25.46 -9.68
CA GLN A 2 72.48 25.01 -9.56
C GLN A 2 71.73 24.51 -10.83
N ILE A 3 71.54 23.18 -11.00
CA ILE A 3 70.39 22.33 -10.57
C ILE A 3 69.08 22.70 -11.28
N PHE A 4 68.47 21.78 -12.03
CA PHE A 4 67.01 21.50 -12.00
C PHE A 4 66.67 20.12 -12.61
N VAL A 5 65.75 19.44 -11.92
CA VAL A 5 65.28 18.04 -12.01
C VAL A 5 64.27 17.81 -13.14
N LYS A 6 64.18 16.59 -13.69
CA LYS A 6 62.96 15.88 -14.20
C LYS A 6 63.40 14.61 -14.97
N ALA A 7 62.73 13.46 -14.97
CA ALA A 7 61.56 12.94 -14.27
C ALA A 7 61.64 11.40 -14.34
N VAL A 8 61.18 10.71 -13.29
CA VAL A 8 61.16 9.25 -13.16
C VAL A 8 59.85 8.74 -13.79
N ASN A 9 59.95 7.86 -14.80
CA ASN A 9 58.78 7.12 -15.31
C ASN A 9 58.58 5.87 -14.45
N ALA A 10 57.81 6.00 -13.36
CA ALA A 10 57.32 4.86 -12.59
C ALA A 10 55.94 4.48 -13.12
N THR A 11 55.87 3.40 -13.87
CA THR A 11 54.61 2.76 -14.26
C THR A 11 54.01 2.10 -13.02
N ILE A 12 53.07 2.79 -12.36
CA ILE A 12 52.31 2.25 -11.23
C ILE A 12 51.10 1.51 -11.78
N VAL A 13 51.08 0.20 -11.55
CA VAL A 13 49.88 -0.65 -11.63
C VAL A 13 48.98 -0.27 -10.45
N PHE A 14 47.75 0.20 -10.72
CA PHE A 14 46.73 0.34 -9.69
C PHE A 14 45.52 -0.51 -10.07
N SER A 15 45.43 -1.67 -9.42
CA SER A 15 44.21 -2.46 -9.32
C SER A 15 43.17 -1.60 -8.59
N LEU A 16 42.04 -1.27 -9.22
CA LEU A 16 40.95 -0.56 -8.54
C LEU A 16 39.71 -1.45 -8.47
N SER A 17 39.46 -1.83 -7.22
CA SER A 17 38.42 -2.65 -6.63
C SER A 17 37.00 -2.42 -7.15
N LEU A 18 36.27 -3.54 -7.24
CA LEU A 18 34.81 -3.65 -7.22
C LEU A 18 34.18 -2.65 -6.21
N PHE A 19 33.29 -1.77 -6.70
CA PHE A 19 32.16 -1.29 -5.92
C PHE A 19 30.92 -2.02 -6.43
N LEU A 20 30.59 -3.14 -5.79
CA LEU A 20 29.23 -3.65 -5.80
C LEU A 20 28.40 -2.67 -4.97
N VAL A 21 27.73 -1.73 -5.63
CA VAL A 21 26.62 -1.02 -4.99
C VAL A 21 25.53 -2.06 -4.80
N GLY A 22 25.33 -2.49 -3.55
CA GLY A 22 24.22 -3.35 -3.18
C GLY A 22 22.93 -2.64 -3.59
N MET A 23 22.06 -3.31 -4.34
CA MET A 23 20.71 -2.84 -4.57
C MET A 23 19.99 -2.89 -3.22
N SER A 24 19.85 -1.73 -2.57
CA SER A 24 19.04 -1.60 -1.36
C SER A 24 17.58 -1.81 -1.77
N SER A 25 16.88 -2.69 -1.06
CA SER A 25 15.42 -2.82 -1.17
C SER A 25 14.81 -1.47 -0.79
N SER A 26 13.88 -0.96 -1.61
CA SER A 26 13.37 0.42 -1.61
C SER A 26 12.38 0.75 -0.47
N GLN A 27 12.52 0.11 0.69
CA GLN A 27 11.64 0.30 1.85
C GLN A 27 12.42 0.87 3.03
N GLU A 28 12.03 2.07 3.48
CA GLU A 28 12.62 2.74 4.64
C GLU A 28 11.94 2.25 5.93
N LEU A 29 12.58 1.34 6.67
CA LEU A 29 11.98 0.67 7.84
C LEU A 29 11.44 1.64 8.91
N GLU A 30 12.10 2.78 9.11
CA GLU A 30 11.68 3.80 10.09
C GLU A 30 10.37 4.52 9.69
N LYS A 31 10.01 4.47 8.41
CA LYS A 31 8.80 5.06 7.84
C LYS A 31 7.64 4.07 7.75
N GLN A 32 7.90 2.80 8.05
CA GLN A 32 6.88 1.76 8.10
C GLN A 32 6.06 1.91 9.38
N LEU A 33 4.75 2.08 9.21
CA LEU A 33 3.80 2.03 10.32
C LEU A 33 3.67 0.60 10.84
N GLU A 34 3.53 0.48 12.17
CA GLU A 34 3.24 -0.80 12.80
C GLU A 34 1.81 -1.23 12.43
N VAL A 35 1.70 -2.37 11.76
CA VAL A 35 0.43 -2.99 11.37
C VAL A 35 0.45 -4.43 11.87
N ASN A 36 -0.55 -4.77 12.67
CA ASN A 36 -0.77 -6.11 13.21
C ASN A 36 -2.25 -6.52 13.03
N GLU A 37 -2.58 -7.74 13.45
CA GLU A 37 -3.91 -8.32 13.26
C GLU A 37 -5.05 -7.50 13.91
N ASP A 38 -4.76 -6.82 15.03
CA ASP A 38 -5.73 -5.99 15.76
C ASP A 38 -6.08 -4.69 15.03
N THR A 39 -5.29 -4.32 14.01
CA THR A 39 -5.57 -3.18 13.12
C THR A 39 -6.85 -3.43 12.31
N PHE A 40 -7.14 -4.69 11.95
CA PHE A 40 -8.22 -5.03 11.02
C PHE A 40 -9.50 -5.40 11.77
N ARG A 41 -10.40 -4.41 11.87
CA ARG A 41 -11.70 -4.54 12.54
C ARG A 41 -12.83 -4.82 11.55
N CYS A 42 -14.05 -4.92 12.06
CA CYS A 42 -15.25 -5.07 11.23
C CYS A 42 -15.38 -3.90 10.24
N LEU A 43 -15.78 -4.19 8.99
CA LEU A 43 -15.99 -3.15 7.98
C LEU A 43 -16.94 -2.02 8.42
N THR A 44 -17.99 -2.34 9.17
CA THR A 44 -18.97 -1.32 9.62
C THR A 44 -18.52 -0.50 10.83
N ASP A 45 -17.33 -0.77 11.37
CA ASP A 45 -16.70 0.08 12.38
C ASP A 45 -15.87 1.21 11.72
N MET A 46 -15.79 1.21 10.38
CA MET A 46 -15.08 2.19 9.55
C MET A 46 -16.08 3.12 8.82
N GLU A 47 -15.59 4.24 8.31
CA GLU A 47 -16.41 5.17 7.53
C GLU A 47 -16.60 4.66 6.10
N LYS A 48 -17.79 4.87 5.53
CA LYS A 48 -18.04 4.49 4.14
C LYS A 48 -17.87 5.69 3.23
N GLY A 49 -17.00 5.59 2.22
CA GLY A 49 -16.85 6.65 1.21
C GLY A 49 -18.15 6.85 0.42
N GLU A 50 -18.47 8.11 0.11
CA GLU A 50 -19.70 8.51 -0.57
C GLU A 50 -19.66 8.22 -2.08
N ILE A 51 -18.49 8.45 -2.69
CA ILE A 51 -18.25 8.23 -4.12
C ILE A 51 -17.82 6.77 -4.39
N GLY A 52 -17.25 6.13 -3.38
CA GLY A 52 -16.80 4.74 -3.41
C GLY A 52 -17.85 3.72 -2.94
N ILE A 53 -17.47 2.44 -2.96
CA ILE A 53 -18.14 1.39 -2.16
C ILE A 53 -17.23 0.81 -1.09
N TYR A 54 -16.00 1.30 -1.00
CA TYR A 54 -15.04 0.87 0.00
C TYR A 54 -15.28 1.59 1.34
N PHE A 55 -14.70 1.03 2.38
CA PHE A 55 -14.66 1.58 3.72
C PHE A 55 -13.27 2.14 4.00
N VAL A 56 -13.21 3.18 4.83
CA VAL A 56 -12.01 3.92 5.17
C VAL A 56 -11.88 4.16 6.67
N ASP A 57 -10.65 4.13 7.15
CA ASP A 57 -10.25 4.52 8.50
C ASP A 57 -8.86 5.18 8.44
N ASN A 58 -8.28 5.53 9.58
CA ASN A 58 -6.90 5.97 9.66
C ASN A 58 -6.24 5.43 10.94
N ILE A 59 -5.18 4.63 10.81
CA ILE A 59 -4.49 4.01 11.95
C ILE A 59 -3.69 5.00 12.80
N LEU A 60 -3.47 6.22 12.31
CA LEU A 60 -2.91 7.36 13.04
C LEU A 60 -3.99 8.30 13.60
N GLY A 61 -5.27 8.02 13.34
CA GLY A 61 -6.42 8.77 13.87
C GLY A 61 -6.95 9.89 12.98
N ASP A 62 -6.32 10.18 11.83
CA ASP A 62 -6.82 11.18 10.87
C ASP A 62 -7.89 10.61 9.93
N VAL A 63 -9.00 10.15 10.52
CA VAL A 63 -10.13 9.58 9.76
C VAL A 63 -10.79 10.66 8.88
N ALA A 64 -10.84 11.89 9.37
CA ALA A 64 -11.43 13.01 8.64
C ALA A 64 -10.64 13.34 7.36
N GLY A 65 -9.31 13.40 7.42
CA GLY A 65 -8.47 13.59 6.24
C GLY A 65 -8.56 12.44 5.25
N THR A 66 -8.56 11.19 5.72
CA THR A 66 -8.79 10.03 4.84
C THR A 66 -10.15 10.13 4.13
N LEU A 67 -11.21 10.47 4.86
CA LEU A 67 -12.57 10.54 4.32
C LEU A 67 -12.74 11.72 3.34
N GLU A 68 -12.08 12.85 3.59
CA GLU A 68 -12.06 13.99 2.67
C GLU A 68 -11.56 13.58 1.28
N ILE A 69 -10.42 12.87 1.23
CA ILE A 69 -9.85 12.41 -0.05
C ILE A 69 -10.69 11.30 -0.67
N ALA A 70 -11.21 10.36 0.13
CA ALA A 70 -12.12 9.31 -0.33
C ALA A 70 -13.41 9.85 -1.00
N ASN A 71 -13.84 11.05 -0.60
CA ASN A 71 -15.02 11.73 -1.11
C ASN A 71 -14.68 12.80 -2.17
N SER A 72 -13.42 12.93 -2.59
CA SER A 72 -13.03 13.89 -3.60
C SER A 72 -13.48 13.47 -5.00
N GLU A 73 -14.21 14.35 -5.70
CA GLU A 73 -14.58 14.13 -7.11
C GLU A 73 -13.40 14.28 -8.08
N ILE A 74 -12.29 14.86 -7.62
CA ILE A 74 -11.10 15.15 -8.44
C ILE A 74 -9.88 14.33 -8.01
N GLY A 75 -10.04 13.43 -7.02
CA GLY A 75 -8.95 12.69 -6.42
C GLY A 75 -8.12 13.52 -5.43
N GLY A 76 -6.95 13.00 -5.07
CA GLY A 76 -6.05 13.56 -4.06
C GLY A 76 -5.15 12.48 -3.47
N GLU A 77 -4.10 12.91 -2.77
CA GLU A 77 -3.20 12.04 -2.03
C GLU A 77 -3.80 11.73 -0.65
N PHE A 78 -3.91 10.45 -0.31
CA PHE A 78 -4.38 10.05 1.00
C PHE A 78 -3.33 10.38 2.08
N PRO A 79 -3.73 10.79 3.30
CA PRO A 79 -2.78 11.00 4.37
C PRO A 79 -2.14 9.69 4.85
N ALA A 80 -0.97 9.80 5.48
CA ALA A 80 -0.37 8.65 6.14
C ALA A 80 -1.33 8.04 7.18
N GLY A 81 -1.30 6.72 7.28
CA GLY A 81 -2.18 5.94 8.14
C GLY A 81 -3.54 5.62 7.53
N SER A 82 -3.89 6.17 6.36
CA SER A 82 -5.13 5.79 5.67
C SER A 82 -5.22 4.28 5.48
N LEU A 83 -6.35 3.71 5.89
CA LEU A 83 -6.70 2.30 5.73
C LEU A 83 -7.92 2.24 4.83
N ILE A 84 -7.85 1.46 3.74
CA ILE A 84 -8.94 1.32 2.78
C ILE A 84 -9.24 -0.16 2.57
N SER A 85 -10.52 -0.53 2.58
CA SER A 85 -10.97 -1.89 2.33
C SER A 85 -12.24 -1.93 1.48
N LEU A 86 -12.18 -2.65 0.36
CA LEU A 86 -13.34 -2.91 -0.48
C LEU A 86 -14.11 -4.16 0.00
N VAL A 87 -13.40 -5.20 0.43
CA VAL A 87 -13.95 -6.47 0.93
C VAL A 87 -13.20 -6.90 2.19
N PRO A 88 -13.81 -7.67 3.10
CA PRO A 88 -13.22 -7.96 4.41
C PRO A 88 -11.82 -8.58 4.36
N SER A 89 -11.52 -9.35 3.32
CA SER A 89 -10.28 -10.10 3.14
C SER A 89 -9.16 -9.31 2.48
N GLU A 90 -9.37 -8.06 2.06
CA GLU A 90 -8.37 -7.25 1.38
C GLU A 90 -8.34 -5.82 1.94
N VAL A 91 -7.15 -5.34 2.26
CA VAL A 91 -6.93 -4.01 2.85
C VAL A 91 -5.66 -3.40 2.26
N MET A 92 -5.65 -2.09 2.08
CA MET A 92 -4.43 -1.33 1.82
C MET A 92 -4.23 -0.25 2.89
N ILE A 93 -2.98 -0.05 3.31
CA ILE A 93 -2.59 0.96 4.31
C ILE A 93 -1.50 1.84 3.72
N LYS A 94 -1.65 3.16 3.84
CA LYS A 94 -0.62 4.13 3.43
C LYS A 94 0.33 4.39 4.58
N HIS A 95 1.62 4.18 4.35
CA HIS A 95 2.68 4.42 5.32
C HIS A 95 3.10 5.90 5.36
N LEU A 96 4.19 6.22 6.07
CA LEU A 96 4.74 7.58 6.07
C LEU A 96 5.38 7.90 4.72
N SER A 97 5.37 9.19 4.37
CA SER A 97 5.92 9.70 3.11
C SER A 97 7.34 9.21 2.82
N ASP A 98 7.57 8.77 1.58
CA ASP A 98 8.79 8.12 1.07
C ASP A 98 9.19 6.84 1.84
N TRP A 99 8.20 6.07 2.29
CA TRP A 99 8.38 4.69 2.73
C TRP A 99 8.66 3.75 1.55
N ASN A 100 7.90 3.88 0.46
CA ASN A 100 8.04 3.08 -0.76
C ASN A 100 7.59 3.87 -2.00
N GLU A 101 8.58 4.35 -2.77
CA GLU A 101 8.35 5.11 -4.00
C GLU A 101 7.52 4.34 -5.04
N ALA A 102 7.68 3.03 -5.13
CA ALA A 102 7.03 2.24 -6.17
C ALA A 102 5.52 2.11 -5.95
N THR A 103 5.07 2.15 -4.70
CA THR A 103 3.66 1.97 -4.35
C THR A 103 3.01 3.24 -3.82
N ASP A 104 3.63 4.40 -3.98
CA ASP A 104 3.19 5.67 -3.37
C ASP A 104 2.85 5.48 -1.88
N ASP A 105 3.76 4.79 -1.18
CA ASP A 105 3.69 4.44 0.23
C ASP A 105 2.58 3.44 0.63
N TRP A 106 1.86 2.86 -0.32
CA TRP A 106 0.83 1.85 -0.04
C TRP A 106 1.41 0.45 0.19
N GLU A 107 0.92 -0.20 1.24
CA GLU A 107 1.07 -1.64 1.47
C GLU A 107 -0.27 -2.36 1.32
N PHE A 108 -0.26 -3.53 0.69
CA PHE A 108 -1.44 -4.35 0.42
C PHE A 108 -1.46 -5.60 1.30
N PHE A 109 -2.62 -5.93 1.84
CA PHE A 109 -2.83 -7.04 2.77
C PHE A 109 -3.94 -7.96 2.27
N GLU A 110 -3.66 -9.27 2.28
CA GLU A 110 -4.67 -10.31 2.18
C GLU A 110 -4.89 -10.89 3.59
N LEU A 111 -6.15 -10.99 4.00
CA LEU A 111 -6.55 -11.42 5.33
C LEU A 111 -7.36 -12.72 5.28
N ASN A 112 -7.10 -13.61 6.24
CA ASN A 112 -8.06 -14.61 6.66
C ASN A 112 -8.94 -13.99 7.75
N VAL A 113 -10.26 -13.93 7.52
CA VAL A 113 -11.18 -13.28 8.46
C VAL A 113 -12.11 -14.31 9.08
N SER A 114 -12.26 -14.27 10.40
CA SER A 114 -13.27 -15.03 11.14
C SER A 114 -14.08 -14.11 12.04
N ALA A 115 -15.06 -14.66 12.74
CA ALA A 115 -15.93 -13.87 13.61
C ALA A 115 -15.19 -13.19 14.79
N THR A 116 -14.02 -13.68 15.19
CA THR A 116 -13.29 -13.20 16.37
C THR A 116 -11.86 -12.75 16.09
N ARG A 117 -11.38 -12.90 14.84
CA ARG A 117 -9.99 -12.54 14.48
C ARG A 117 -9.86 -12.15 13.01
N SER A 118 -8.84 -11.36 12.74
CA SER A 118 -8.23 -11.18 11.43
C SER A 118 -6.84 -11.79 11.48
N GLU A 119 -6.40 -12.48 10.44
CA GLU A 119 -5.04 -13.03 10.34
C GLU A 119 -4.42 -12.53 9.03
N ILE A 120 -3.20 -11.98 9.12
CA ILE A 120 -2.48 -11.54 7.92
C ILE A 120 -1.99 -12.78 7.18
N LYS A 121 -2.67 -13.13 6.09
CA LYS A 121 -2.25 -14.22 5.22
C LYS A 121 -1.01 -13.80 4.42
N THR A 122 -1.00 -12.55 3.94
CA THR A 122 0.17 -11.96 3.28
C THR A 122 0.08 -10.43 3.33
N ARG A 123 1.25 -9.78 3.37
CA ARG A 123 1.43 -8.33 3.18
C ARG A 123 2.48 -8.10 2.10
N ARG A 124 2.24 -7.17 1.19
CA ARG A 124 3.02 -7.00 -0.06
C ARG A 124 3.06 -5.54 -0.49
N THR A 125 4.11 -5.20 -1.24
CA THR A 125 4.20 -3.96 -2.01
C THR A 125 4.19 -4.27 -3.49
N THR A 126 5.35 -4.44 -4.12
CA THR A 126 5.50 -4.70 -5.56
C THR A 126 5.67 -6.18 -5.92
N GLU A 127 6.05 -7.04 -4.96
CA GLU A 127 6.29 -8.47 -5.15
C GLU A 127 5.16 -9.27 -4.44
N VAL A 128 4.36 -10.17 -5.03
CA VAL A 128 4.56 -11.32 -5.92
C VAL A 128 3.17 -11.68 -6.49
N ILE A 129 3.12 -12.27 -7.68
CA ILE A 129 1.95 -12.92 -8.29
C ILE A 129 1.33 -13.94 -7.31
N ASN A 130 0.03 -13.83 -7.01
CA ASN A 130 -0.72 -14.84 -6.28
C ASN A 130 -0.81 -16.15 -7.09
N GLN A 131 -1.27 -17.26 -6.51
CA GLN A 131 -1.39 -18.55 -7.21
C GLN A 131 -2.30 -18.55 -8.47
N PHE A 132 -2.95 -17.42 -8.75
CA PHE A 132 -3.87 -17.20 -9.87
C PHE A 132 -3.34 -16.20 -10.90
N GLY A 133 -2.09 -15.73 -10.79
CA GLY A 133 -1.48 -14.87 -11.82
C GLY A 133 -1.66 -13.36 -11.61
N GLY A 134 -2.20 -12.89 -10.47
CA GLY A 134 -2.48 -11.47 -10.22
C GLY A 134 -1.79 -10.90 -8.98
N ASN A 135 -1.42 -9.63 -9.04
CA ASN A 135 -0.88 -8.83 -7.93
C ASN A 135 -1.87 -7.68 -7.63
N CYS A 136 -2.15 -7.40 -6.35
CA CYS A 136 -2.96 -6.26 -5.92
C CYS A 136 -2.43 -4.97 -6.57
N PHE A 137 -1.11 -4.78 -6.53
CA PHE A 137 -0.46 -3.62 -7.10
C PHE A 137 -0.64 -3.51 -8.62
N ASP A 138 -0.62 -4.62 -9.38
CA ASP A 138 -0.81 -4.59 -10.84
C ASP A 138 -2.21 -4.10 -11.25
N CYS A 139 -3.22 -4.32 -10.40
CA CYS A 139 -4.55 -3.77 -10.63
C CYS A 139 -4.59 -2.27 -10.27
N HIS A 140 -3.99 -1.91 -9.14
CA HIS A 140 -4.02 -0.56 -8.59
C HIS A 140 -3.14 0.44 -9.38
N THR A 141 -2.05 0.01 -9.99
CA THR A 141 -1.20 0.87 -10.86
C THR A 141 -1.89 1.34 -12.14
N LEU A 142 -3.07 0.79 -12.48
CA LEU A 142 -3.87 1.24 -13.62
C LEU A 142 -4.72 2.47 -13.29
N ALA A 143 -4.84 2.84 -12.01
CA ALA A 143 -5.50 4.07 -11.62
C ALA A 143 -4.77 5.27 -12.22
N ARG A 144 -5.51 6.27 -12.70
CA ARG A 144 -4.90 7.53 -13.11
C ARG A 144 -4.25 8.21 -11.90
N PRO A 145 -3.17 8.99 -12.10
CA PRO A 145 -2.35 9.51 -11.01
C PRO A 145 -3.11 10.30 -9.95
N GLU A 146 -4.18 11.01 -10.32
CA GLU A 146 -4.96 11.80 -9.37
C GLU A 146 -5.70 10.94 -8.31
N TRP A 147 -5.82 9.63 -8.52
CA TRP A 147 -6.54 8.72 -7.61
C TRP A 147 -5.65 7.98 -6.62
N ASP A 148 -4.35 8.26 -6.56
CA ASP A 148 -3.45 7.70 -5.55
C ASP A 148 -3.58 6.17 -5.41
N LEU A 149 -3.44 5.48 -6.56
CA LEU A 149 -3.61 4.03 -6.70
C LEU A 149 -4.99 3.49 -6.30
N ILE A 150 -5.98 4.31 -5.95
CA ILE A 150 -7.33 3.85 -5.63
C ILE A 150 -8.10 3.57 -6.92
N CYS A 151 -8.40 2.29 -7.14
CA CYS A 151 -9.21 1.89 -8.27
C CYS A 151 -10.71 2.16 -8.08
N GLY A 152 -11.34 2.56 -9.17
CA GLY A 152 -12.77 2.85 -9.27
C GLY A 152 -13.23 2.78 -10.72
N SER A 153 -14.55 2.68 -10.93
CA SER A 153 -15.14 2.54 -12.28
C SER A 153 -14.79 3.68 -13.25
N THR A 154 -14.48 4.86 -12.71
CA THR A 154 -14.10 6.06 -13.47
C THR A 154 -12.63 6.43 -13.30
N HIS A 155 -11.83 5.63 -12.58
CA HIS A 155 -10.45 5.96 -12.21
C HIS A 155 -9.41 5.42 -13.21
N GLY A 156 -9.84 4.72 -14.27
CA GLY A 156 -8.95 4.17 -15.30
C GLY A 156 -8.62 2.68 -15.16
N CYS A 157 -9.03 2.06 -14.05
CA CYS A 157 -8.81 0.64 -13.80
C CYS A 157 -9.73 -0.27 -14.63
N ALA A 158 -9.28 -1.52 -14.83
CA ALA A 158 -10.13 -2.57 -15.37
C ALA A 158 -11.30 -2.88 -14.40
N PRO A 159 -12.50 -3.23 -14.92
CA PRO A 159 -13.59 -3.69 -14.07
C PRO A 159 -13.20 -4.94 -13.27
N LEU A 160 -13.66 -5.02 -12.02
CA LEU A 160 -13.53 -6.23 -11.22
C LEU A 160 -14.34 -7.38 -11.85
N PRO A 161 -13.90 -8.65 -11.70
CA PRO A 161 -14.62 -9.81 -12.23
C PRO A 161 -15.89 -10.17 -11.42
N ILE A 162 -16.40 -9.24 -10.61
CA ILE A 162 -17.61 -9.38 -9.78
C ILE A 162 -18.43 -8.09 -9.84
N THR A 163 -19.74 -8.19 -9.63
CA THR A 163 -20.64 -7.04 -9.69
C THR A 163 -20.59 -6.21 -8.41
N ARG A 164 -21.04 -4.95 -8.48
CA ARG A 164 -21.25 -4.09 -7.30
C ARG A 164 -22.16 -4.74 -6.27
N GLU A 165 -23.20 -5.44 -6.71
CA GLU A 165 -24.12 -6.18 -5.82
C GLU A 165 -23.38 -7.30 -5.08
N THR A 166 -22.55 -8.08 -5.79
CA THR A 166 -21.70 -9.11 -5.17
C THR A 166 -20.76 -8.52 -4.14
N ILE A 167 -20.13 -7.38 -4.44
CA ILE A 167 -19.25 -6.67 -3.49
C ILE A 167 -20.02 -6.28 -2.23
N VAL A 168 -21.19 -5.64 -2.37
CA VAL A 168 -22.03 -5.25 -1.22
C VAL A 168 -22.47 -6.48 -0.40
N ASN A 169 -22.80 -7.59 -1.05
CA ASN A 169 -23.14 -8.83 -0.35
C ASN A 169 -21.94 -9.40 0.44
N ILE A 170 -20.73 -9.35 -0.13
CA ILE A 170 -19.49 -9.73 0.57
C ILE A 170 -19.25 -8.83 1.78
N GLN A 171 -19.40 -7.50 1.62
CA GLN A 171 -19.25 -6.52 2.70
C GLN A 171 -20.24 -6.77 3.84
N ASN A 172 -21.51 -7.00 3.52
CA ASN A 172 -22.56 -7.32 4.49
C ASN A 172 -22.35 -8.66 5.20
N SER A 173 -21.50 -9.52 4.65
CA SER A 173 -21.20 -10.85 5.20
C SER A 173 -19.88 -10.87 5.99
N ASP A 174 -19.27 -9.71 6.29
CA ASP A 174 -18.08 -9.66 7.14
C ASP A 174 -18.36 -10.36 8.49
N PRO A 175 -17.72 -11.52 8.76
CA PRO A 175 -18.04 -12.30 9.95
C PRO A 175 -17.69 -11.57 11.25
N ARG A 176 -16.79 -10.58 11.21
CA ARG A 176 -16.45 -9.74 12.38
C ARG A 176 -17.61 -8.83 12.77
N CYS A 177 -18.39 -8.38 11.81
CA CYS A 177 -19.50 -7.43 12.04
C CYS A 177 -20.74 -8.06 12.65
N VAL A 178 -20.89 -9.38 12.52
CA VAL A 178 -22.07 -10.11 13.01
C VAL A 178 -22.10 -10.16 14.54
N ASN A 179 -20.92 -10.16 15.19
CA ASN A 179 -20.81 -10.19 16.65
C ASN A 179 -21.03 -8.82 17.31
N ASN A 180 -20.93 -7.72 16.56
CA ASN A 180 -21.09 -6.36 17.08
C ASN A 180 -22.55 -5.86 17.09
N LYS A 181 -23.51 -6.60 16.52
CA LYS A 181 -24.94 -6.21 16.50
C LYS A 181 -25.72 -6.55 17.78
N GLY A 182 -25.03 -6.80 18.90
CA GLY A 182 -25.65 -7.24 20.15
C GLY A 182 -24.86 -6.97 21.43
N ALA A 183 -23.94 -5.99 21.43
CA ALA A 183 -23.28 -5.48 22.64
C ALA A 183 -23.78 -4.06 22.96
#